data_AF-A0A6N0LR59-F1
#
_entry.id   AF-A0A6N0LR59-F1
#
_cell.length_a   1.000
_cell.length_b   1.000
_cell.length_c   1.000
_cell.angle_alpha   90.00
_cell.angle_beta   90.00
_cell.angle_gamma   90.00
#
_symmetry.space_group_name_H-M   'P 1'
#
loop_
_entity.id
_entity.type
_entity.pdbx_description
1 polymer ?
#
loop_
_entity_poly.entity_id
_entity_poly.type
_entity_poly.pdbx_seq_one_letter_code
_entity_poly.pdbx_strand_id
1 'polypeptide(L)'
;MKVFDNTTKKIFLASWVSINQAETTDHKATQLNHSPSKPYWDILQPLRQRVENIQVRDRQLAHRLCKLIPSQCPFERDVKVFGKTLFHIPPMCKLNPLYEEVVGLRFRALCYLADECGEDVSQYC
;
A
#
# COMPACT_ATOMS: atom_id res chain seq x y z
N MET A 1 -1.78 -51.50 28.15
CA MET A 1 -1.62 -50.28 28.98
C MET A 1 -1.31 -49.10 28.08
N LYS A 2 -2.31 -48.27 27.79
CA LYS A 2 -2.21 -46.82 27.51
C LYS A 2 -3.61 -46.32 27.19
N VAL A 3 -4.18 -45.73 28.23
CA VAL A 3 -5.43 -44.97 28.25
C VAL A 3 -5.26 -43.78 27.32
N PHE A 4 -6.15 -43.63 26.35
CA PHE A 4 -6.45 -42.32 25.78
C PHE A 4 -7.81 -41.89 26.33
N ASP A 5 -8.01 -40.58 26.33
CA ASP A 5 -9.21 -39.84 26.73
C ASP A 5 -9.14 -39.24 28.14
N ASN A 6 -8.51 -38.06 28.23
CA ASN A 6 -9.11 -37.00 29.03
C ASN A 6 -9.27 -35.69 28.23
N THR A 7 -10.55 -35.40 28.01
CA THR A 7 -11.15 -34.09 27.87
C THR A 7 -10.38 -32.98 28.59
N THR A 8 -9.99 -31.93 27.86
CA THR A 8 -10.11 -30.56 28.37
C THR A 8 -10.52 -29.64 27.24
N LYS A 9 -11.79 -29.23 27.33
CA LYS A 9 -12.40 -28.13 26.61
C LYS A 9 -11.52 -26.89 26.75
N LYS A 10 -11.07 -26.32 25.63
CA LYS A 10 -10.91 -24.87 25.51
C LYS A 10 -11.72 -24.39 24.33
N ILE A 11 -12.91 -23.95 24.68
CA ILE A 11 -13.79 -23.12 23.90
C ILE A 11 -13.00 -21.85 23.56
N PHE A 12 -12.80 -21.58 22.27
CA PHE A 12 -12.59 -20.23 21.77
C PHE A 12 -13.62 -19.97 20.68
N LEU A 13 -14.66 -19.24 21.07
CA LEU A 13 -15.61 -18.61 20.16
C LEU A 13 -15.05 -17.25 19.76
N ALA A 14 -14.63 -17.14 18.51
CA ALA A 14 -14.55 -15.91 17.69
C ALA A 14 -14.04 -16.38 16.32
N SER A 15 -14.56 -16.01 15.16
CA SER A 15 -15.60 -15.08 14.74
C SER A 15 -15.77 -15.37 13.24
N TRP A 16 -17.01 -15.51 12.77
CA TRP A 16 -17.48 -15.44 11.38
C TRP A 16 -16.40 -15.38 10.28
N VAL A 17 -15.95 -16.53 9.82
CA VAL A 17 -15.31 -16.67 8.51
C VAL A 17 -16.33 -17.31 7.59
N SER A 18 -16.87 -16.54 6.65
CA SER A 18 -17.54 -17.10 5.47
C SER A 18 -16.49 -17.69 4.57
N ILE A 19 -16.34 -19.02 4.61
CA ILE A 19 -15.57 -19.77 3.62
C ILE A 19 -16.42 -19.81 2.36
N ASN A 20 -16.09 -18.97 1.38
CA ASN A 20 -16.53 -19.21 0.01
C ASN A 20 -15.37 -19.80 -0.78
N GLN A 21 -15.69 -20.94 -1.40
CA GLN A 21 -14.88 -21.75 -2.28
C GLN A 21 -14.27 -20.90 -3.41
N ALA A 22 -12.96 -21.00 -3.63
CA ALA A 22 -12.31 -20.39 -4.79
C ALA A 22 -12.36 -21.35 -5.98
N GLU A 23 -13.18 -21.01 -6.98
CA GLU A 23 -13.00 -21.50 -8.35
C GLU A 23 -11.88 -20.69 -9.02
N THR A 24 -10.99 -21.40 -9.69
CA THR A 24 -9.84 -20.88 -10.42
C THR A 24 -10.27 -20.16 -11.69
N THR A 25 -9.97 -18.87 -11.81
CA THR A 25 -9.65 -18.24 -13.10
C THR A 25 -8.76 -17.02 -12.88
N ASP A 26 -7.57 -17.11 -13.45
CA ASP A 26 -6.54 -16.08 -13.56
C ASP A 26 -7.11 -14.82 -14.23
N HIS A 27 -7.05 -13.66 -13.58
CA HIS A 27 -6.87 -12.31 -14.16
C HIS A 27 -6.67 -11.23 -13.08
N LYS A 28 -5.51 -10.55 -13.17
CA LYS A 28 -5.09 -9.26 -12.55
C LYS A 28 -6.18 -8.43 -11.83
N ALA A 29 -6.01 -8.21 -10.52
CA ALA A 29 -5.98 -6.88 -9.87
C ALA A 29 -5.80 -7.02 -8.34
N THR A 30 -4.64 -6.61 -7.84
CA THR A 30 -4.43 -6.37 -6.40
C THR A 30 -5.29 -5.17 -5.99
N GLN A 31 -6.51 -5.43 -5.50
CA GLN A 31 -7.32 -4.40 -4.87
C GLN A 31 -6.69 -4.06 -3.50
N LEU A 32 -6.06 -2.89 -3.43
CA LEU A 32 -5.73 -2.27 -2.14
C LEU A 32 -7.06 -1.91 -1.48
N ASN A 33 -7.36 -2.55 -0.35
CA ASN A 33 -8.55 -2.27 0.46
C ASN A 33 -8.54 -0.81 0.92
N HIS A 34 -9.28 0.04 0.21
CA HIS A 34 -9.53 1.42 0.61
C HIS A 34 -10.54 1.37 1.77
N SER A 35 -10.08 1.63 3.01
CA SER A 35 -11.01 1.85 4.11
C SER A 35 -11.87 3.08 3.77
N PRO A 36 -13.21 3.02 3.85
CA PRO A 36 -14.05 4.15 3.53
C PRO A 36 -13.86 5.23 4.60
N SER A 37 -13.07 6.25 4.29
CA SER A 37 -13.04 7.47 5.09
C SER A 37 -14.40 8.15 5.00
N LYS A 38 -14.93 8.59 6.14
CA LYS A 38 -16.24 9.22 6.35
C LYS A 38 -16.58 10.29 5.30
N PRO A 39 -17.87 10.53 4.99
CA PRO A 39 -18.30 11.42 3.92
C PRO A 39 -18.13 12.88 4.34
N TYR A 40 -16.90 13.38 4.29
CA TYR A 40 -16.67 14.79 4.02
C TYR A 40 -16.99 14.99 2.54
N TRP A 41 -17.68 16.07 2.18
CA TRP A 41 -17.86 16.43 0.78
C TRP A 41 -16.48 16.64 0.17
N ASP A 42 -15.99 15.61 -0.49
CA ASP A 42 -14.59 15.50 -0.87
C ASP A 42 -14.42 16.22 -2.21
N ILE A 43 -14.19 17.54 -2.11
CA ILE A 43 -13.97 18.42 -3.27
C ILE A 43 -12.85 17.86 -4.18
N LEU A 44 -11.94 17.06 -3.62
CA LEU A 44 -10.82 16.44 -4.32
C LEU A 44 -11.14 15.04 -4.87
N GLN A 45 -12.33 14.49 -4.63
CA GLN A 45 -12.76 13.19 -5.17
C GLN A 45 -12.56 13.04 -6.68
N PRO A 46 -12.93 14.01 -7.56
CA PRO A 46 -12.68 13.85 -9.00
C PRO A 46 -11.19 13.82 -9.32
N LEU A 47 -10.36 14.51 -8.54
CA LEU A 47 -8.91 14.51 -8.70
C LEU A 47 -8.30 13.19 -8.24
N ARG A 48 -8.77 12.63 -7.11
CA ARG A 48 -8.41 11.28 -6.63
C ARG A 48 -8.68 10.23 -7.69
N GLN A 49 -9.92 10.19 -8.20
CA GLN A 49 -10.31 9.28 -9.28
C GLN A 49 -9.46 9.49 -10.52
N ARG A 50 -9.12 10.74 -10.86
CA ARG A 50 -8.24 11.01 -12.00
C ARG A 50 -6.85 10.40 -11.80
N VAL A 51 -6.25 10.51 -10.62
CA VAL A 51 -4.93 9.91 -10.30
C VAL A 51 -5.01 8.39 -10.29
N GLU A 52 -6.05 7.81 -9.70
CA GLU A 52 -6.27 6.36 -9.69
C GLU A 52 -6.42 5.77 -11.09
N ASN A 53 -7.11 6.49 -11.98
CA ASN A 53 -7.34 6.07 -13.36
C ASN A 53 -6.13 6.27 -14.29
N ILE A 54 -5.02 6.85 -13.81
CA ILE A 54 -3.78 6.95 -14.60
C ILE A 54 -3.23 5.52 -14.80
N GLN A 55 -3.31 5.06 -16.04
CA GLN A 55 -2.73 3.79 -16.45
C GLN A 55 -1.27 3.99 -16.86
N VAL A 56 -0.37 3.25 -16.21
CA VAL A 56 1.04 3.25 -16.55
C VAL A 56 1.27 2.22 -17.65
N ARG A 57 1.41 2.70 -18.90
CA ARG A 57 1.65 1.87 -20.09
C ARG A 57 2.90 2.27 -20.87
N ASP A 58 3.59 3.30 -20.40
CA ASP A 58 4.80 3.82 -21.03
C ASP A 58 5.97 3.70 -20.04
N ARG A 59 7.07 3.12 -20.52
CA ARG A 59 8.30 2.91 -19.76
C ARG A 59 8.92 4.22 -19.30
N GLN A 60 8.93 5.24 -20.16
CA GLN A 60 9.53 6.53 -19.78
C GLN A 60 8.72 7.21 -18.69
N LEU A 61 7.39 7.20 -18.82
CA LEU A 61 6.47 7.68 -17.79
C LEU A 61 6.66 6.92 -16.47
N ALA A 62 6.78 5.59 -16.51
CA ALA A 62 6.96 4.78 -15.31
C ALA A 62 8.24 5.17 -14.54
N HIS A 63 9.38 5.29 -15.23
CA HIS A 63 10.61 5.77 -14.61
C HIS A 63 10.48 7.19 -14.05
N ARG A 64 9.78 8.10 -14.74
CA ARG A 64 9.55 9.46 -14.25
C ARG A 64 8.73 9.43 -12.96
N LEU A 65 7.66 8.65 -12.89
CA LEU A 65 6.86 8.48 -11.68
C LEU A 65 7.71 7.92 -10.52
N CYS A 66 8.52 6.90 -10.81
CA CYS A 66 9.43 6.31 -9.83
C CYS A 66 10.55 7.25 -9.36
N LYS A 67 10.87 8.32 -10.11
CA LYS A 67 11.84 9.35 -9.69
C LYS A 67 11.19 10.54 -9.01
N LEU A 68 9.99 10.92 -9.44
CA LEU A 68 9.28 12.10 -8.95
C LEU A 68 8.61 11.86 -7.59
N ILE A 69 8.03 10.68 -7.39
CA ILE A 69 7.30 10.36 -6.15
C ILE A 69 8.28 9.65 -5.22
N PRO A 70 8.67 10.19 -4.06
CA PRO A 70 9.64 9.54 -3.18
C PRO A 70 9.11 8.24 -2.58
N SER A 71 9.99 7.27 -2.30
CA SER A 71 9.66 6.04 -1.55
C SER A 71 9.49 6.31 -0.05
N GLN A 72 10.18 7.34 0.45
CA GLN A 72 10.12 7.77 1.83
C GLN A 72 9.18 8.96 2.00
N CYS A 73 8.59 9.07 3.19
CA CYS A 73 7.74 10.19 3.52
C CYS A 73 8.57 11.48 3.64
N PRO A 74 8.29 12.53 2.85
CA PRO A 74 9.10 13.75 2.87
C PRO A 74 8.97 14.54 4.18
N PHE A 75 7.93 14.26 4.97
CA PHE A 75 7.68 14.92 6.24
C PHE A 75 8.38 14.23 7.41
N GLU A 76 8.73 12.95 7.28
CA GLU A 76 9.48 12.22 8.30
C GLU A 76 10.95 12.57 8.17
N ARG A 77 11.53 13.16 9.21
CA ARG A 77 12.95 13.54 9.22
C ARG A 77 13.46 13.73 10.63
N ASP A 78 14.73 13.42 10.81
CA ASP A 78 15.48 13.72 12.02
C ASP A 78 16.14 15.09 11.92
N VAL A 79 15.98 15.91 12.96
CA VAL A 79 16.74 17.16 13.10
C VAL A 79 17.99 16.87 13.92
N LYS A 80 19.17 16.90 13.29
CA LYS A 80 20.45 16.61 13.94
C LYS A 80 21.28 17.88 14.12
N VAL A 81 21.85 18.07 15.30
CA VAL A 81 22.78 19.17 15.63
C VAL A 81 24.02 18.57 16.28
N PHE A 82 25.21 18.95 15.82
CA PHE A 82 26.50 18.38 16.27
C PHE A 82 26.54 16.84 16.24
N GLY A 83 25.90 16.22 15.25
CA GLY A 83 25.85 14.76 15.10
C GLY A 83 24.87 14.05 16.05
N LYS A 84 24.13 14.78 16.90
CA LYS A 84 23.12 14.23 17.79
C LYS A 84 21.72 14.60 17.32
N THR A 85 20.78 13.65 17.32
CA THR A 85 19.37 13.91 17.00
C THR A 85 18.74 14.73 18.12
N LEU A 86 18.25 15.93 17.79
CA LEU A 86 17.55 16.82 18.71
C LEU A 86 16.10 16.36 18.90
N PHE A 87 15.40 16.10 17.80
CA PHE A 87 14.08 15.49 17.79
C PHE A 87 13.78 14.84 16.43
N HIS A 88 12.82 13.92 16.43
CA HIS A 88 12.32 13.19 15.26
C HIS A 88 10.94 13.73 14.88
N ILE A 89 10.76 14.12 13.62
CA ILE A 89 9.46 14.50 13.07
C ILE A 89 8.78 13.22 12.58
N PRO A 90 7.62 12.84 13.15
CA PRO A 90 6.95 11.60 12.78
C PRO A 90 6.41 11.65 11.34
N PRO A 91 6.11 10.49 10.73
CA PRO A 91 5.50 10.42 9.41
C PRO A 91 4.10 11.03 9.41
N MET A 92 4.00 12.25 8.86
CA MET A 92 2.73 12.98 8.69
C MET A 92 2.19 12.86 7.26
N CYS A 93 2.46 11.75 6.61
CA CYS A 93 2.23 11.56 5.16
C CYS A 93 0.74 11.59 4.79
N LYS A 94 -0.14 11.25 5.76
CA LYS A 94 -1.60 11.30 5.60
C LYS A 94 -2.22 12.69 5.74
N LEU A 95 -1.43 13.74 6.00
CA LEU A 95 -1.94 15.12 5.95
C LEU A 95 -2.34 15.53 4.53
N ASN A 96 -1.65 15.01 3.51
CA ASN A 96 -2.01 15.28 2.12
C ASN A 96 -3.22 14.43 1.72
N PRO A 97 -4.36 15.04 1.32
CA PRO A 97 -5.55 14.32 0.91
C PRO A 97 -5.37 13.38 -0.29
N LEU A 98 -4.29 13.50 -1.07
CA LEU A 98 -4.01 12.67 -2.24
C LEU A 98 -2.84 11.70 -2.04
N TYR A 99 -2.37 11.53 -0.80
CA TYR A 99 -1.15 10.78 -0.53
C TYR A 99 -1.25 9.32 -1.00
N GLU A 100 -2.34 8.64 -0.64
CA GLU A 100 -2.53 7.22 -0.94
C GLU A 100 -2.62 6.98 -2.44
N GLU A 101 -3.31 7.85 -3.19
CA GLU A 101 -3.47 7.73 -4.63
C GLU A 101 -2.14 7.95 -5.37
N VAL A 102 -1.31 8.89 -4.89
CA VAL A 102 0.02 9.17 -5.48
C VAL A 102 1.00 8.04 -5.17
N VAL A 103 1.03 7.53 -3.94
CA VAL A 103 1.87 6.37 -3.59
C VAL A 103 1.39 5.13 -4.36
N GLY A 104 0.08 4.94 -4.50
CA GLY A 104 -0.50 3.90 -5.34
C GLY A 104 -0.07 4.01 -6.81
N LEU A 105 -0.02 5.22 -7.36
CA LEU A 105 0.48 5.46 -8.72
C LEU A 105 1.96 5.08 -8.86
N ARG A 106 2.81 5.40 -7.87
CA ARG A 106 4.22 4.96 -7.83
C ARG A 106 4.30 3.44 -7.82
N PHE A 107 3.52 2.77 -6.99
CA PHE A 107 3.51 1.31 -6.90
C PHE A 107 3.12 0.68 -8.25
N ARG A 108 2.06 1.18 -8.90
CA ARG A 108 1.69 0.74 -10.25
C ARG A 108 2.81 0.93 -11.27
N ALA A 109 3.56 2.03 -11.19
CA ALA A 109 4.70 2.27 -12.06
C ALA A 109 5.85 1.28 -11.82
N LEU A 110 6.15 0.94 -10.55
CA LEU A 110 7.15 -0.07 -10.21
C LEU A 110 6.75 -1.45 -10.72
N CYS A 111 5.50 -1.87 -10.50
CA CYS A 111 4.99 -3.15 -11.01
C CYS A 111 5.05 -3.21 -12.55
N TYR A 112 4.70 -2.12 -13.24
CA TYR A 112 4.82 -2.07 -14.70
C TYR A 112 6.27 -2.29 -15.18
N LEU A 113 7.25 -1.64 -14.53
CA LEU A 113 8.67 -1.82 -14.87
C LEU A 113 9.18 -3.23 -14.56
N ALA A 114 8.78 -3.81 -13.42
CA ALA A 114 9.22 -5.13 -13.01
C ALA A 114 8.52 -6.27 -13.78
N ASP A 115 7.18 -6.25 -13.84
CA ASP A 115 6.38 -7.37 -14.33
C ASP A 115 6.18 -7.33 -15.86
N GLU A 116 5.98 -6.13 -16.43
CA GLU A 116 5.71 -5.99 -17.88
C GLU A 116 6.97 -5.69 -18.69
N CYS A 117 7.88 -4.85 -18.17
CA CYS A 117 9.14 -4.52 -18.85
C CYS A 117 10.31 -5.45 -18.47
N GLY A 118 10.22 -6.21 -17.37
CA GLY A 118 11.27 -7.12 -16.91
C GLY A 118 12.54 -6.44 -16.41
N GLU A 119 12.43 -5.21 -15.88
CA GLU A 119 13.58 -4.42 -15.42
C GLU A 119 13.89 -4.61 -13.94
N ASP A 120 15.15 -4.41 -13.57
CA ASP A 120 15.53 -4.28 -12.16
C ASP A 120 15.10 -2.90 -11.60
N VAL A 121 14.14 -2.96 -10.67
CA VAL A 121 13.57 -1.80 -9.99
C VAL A 121 14.24 -1.50 -8.64
N SER A 122 15.28 -2.26 -8.25
CA SER A 122 16.02 -2.07 -6.99
C SER A 122 16.54 -0.65 -6.78
N GLN A 123 16.88 0.04 -7.89
CA GLN A 123 17.32 1.44 -7.90
C GLN A 123 16.28 2.45 -7.36
N TYR A 124 15.02 2.03 -7.21
CA TYR A 124 13.91 2.87 -6.74
C TYR A 124 13.46 2.53 -5.30
N CYS A 125 14.10 1.55 -4.64
CA CYS A 125 13.70 1.11 -3.30
C CYS A 125 14.52 1.82 -2.21
#